data_AF-A0A1W9IJV6-F1
#
_entry.id   AF-A0A1W9IJV6-F1
#
_cell.length_a   1.000
_cell.length_b   1.000
_cell.length_c   1.000
_cell.angle_alpha   90.00
_cell.angle_beta   90.00
_cell.angle_gamma   90.00
#
_symmetry.space_group_name_H-M   'P 1'
#
loop_
_entity.id
_entity.type
_entity.pdbx_description
1 polymer ?
#
loop_
_entity_poly.entity_id
_entity_poly.type
_entity_poly.pdbx_seq_one_letter_code
_entity_poly.pdbx_strand_id
1 'polypeptide(L)'
;MIMSGHVIGLLKEYMHDLVDQATQETKADEQFGFSQTPYRPDQAISDLLALLDDRIESEGMQVGLPHNFLHQMWSLCNEASAEIAERVWLEGNIGNHITSKAQTREVTYRALIDFIESRSREET
;
A
#
# COMPACT_ATOMS: atom_id res chain seq x y z
N MET A 1 -2.10 -0.76 18.31
CA MET A 1 -1.59 -2.10 18.08
C MET A 1 -0.13 -2.00 17.69
N ILE A 2 0.78 -2.65 18.43
CA ILE A 2 2.19 -2.70 18.06
C ILE A 2 2.38 -3.82 17.02
N MET A 3 2.67 -3.45 15.77
CA MET A 3 3.06 -4.42 14.74
C MET A 3 4.51 -4.84 14.95
N SER A 4 4.80 -6.14 14.88
CA SER A 4 6.18 -6.61 14.97
C SER A 4 7.00 -6.15 13.76
N GLY A 5 8.30 -5.93 13.93
CA GLY A 5 9.19 -5.54 12.84
C GLY A 5 9.19 -6.54 11.67
N HIS A 6 9.00 -7.83 11.97
CA HIS A 6 8.82 -8.88 10.94
C HIS A 6 7.59 -8.62 10.06
N VAL A 7 6.44 -8.32 10.68
CA VAL A 7 5.19 -8.06 9.95
C VAL A 7 5.29 -6.78 9.12
N ILE A 8 5.95 -5.74 9.65
CA ILE A 8 6.22 -4.51 8.89
C ILE A 8 7.15 -4.80 7.70
N GLY A 9 8.15 -5.67 7.88
CA GLY A 9 9.03 -6.13 6.80
C GLY A 9 8.26 -6.82 5.68
N LEU A 10 7.43 -7.82 6.00
CA LEU A 10 6.56 -8.50 5.02
C LEU A 10 5.64 -7.52 4.30
N LEU A 11 5.04 -6.58 5.03
CA LEU A 11 4.15 -5.58 4.43
C LEU A 11 4.89 -4.71 3.41
N LYS A 12 6.13 -4.28 3.73
CA LYS A 12 6.98 -3.51 2.80
C LYS A 12 7.32 -4.32 1.55
N GLU A 13 7.63 -5.61 1.69
CA GLU A 13 7.89 -6.50 0.56
C GLU A 13 6.67 -6.61 -0.36
N TYR A 14 5.49 -6.91 0.20
CA TYR A 14 4.25 -7.01 -0.58
C TYR A 14 3.87 -5.69 -1.27
N MET A 15 4.04 -4.56 -0.59
CA MET A 15 3.82 -3.24 -1.19
C MET A 15 4.80 -2.96 -2.33
N HIS A 16 6.07 -3.34 -2.16
CA HIS A 16 7.10 -3.18 -3.19
C HIS A 16 6.76 -4.03 -4.43
N ASP A 17 6.37 -5.28 -4.25
CA ASP A 17 5.94 -6.17 -5.35
C ASP A 17 4.77 -5.57 -6.14
N LEU A 18 3.79 -4.96 -5.45
CA LEU A 18 2.68 -4.27 -6.11
C LEU A 18 3.15 -3.03 -6.90
N VAL A 19 4.14 -2.29 -6.41
CA VAL A 19 4.71 -1.14 -7.15
C VAL A 19 5.48 -1.62 -8.38
N ASP A 20 6.28 -2.68 -8.24
CA ASP A 20 7.03 -3.29 -9.33
C ASP A 20 6.10 -3.82 -10.42
N GLN A 21 5.03 -4.52 -10.03
CA GLN A 21 4.00 -4.96 -10.96
C GLN A 21 3.38 -3.79 -11.72
N ALA A 22 2.98 -2.72 -11.01
CA ALA A 22 2.40 -1.54 -11.65
C ALA A 22 3.41 -0.84 -12.59
N THR A 23 4.70 -0.86 -12.25
CA THR A 23 5.76 -0.31 -13.09
C THR A 23 5.92 -1.10 -14.38
N GLN A 24 5.82 -2.43 -14.31
CA GLN A 24 5.86 -3.30 -15.48
C GLN A 24 4.62 -3.12 -16.36
N GLU A 25 3.43 -3.02 -15.76
CA GLU A 25 2.17 -2.71 -16.46
C GLU A 25 2.26 -1.38 -17.21
N THR A 26 2.71 -0.31 -16.55
CA THR A 26 2.89 1.01 -17.19
C THR A 26 3.85 0.95 -18.38
N LYS A 27 4.99 0.26 -18.24
CA LYS A 27 5.95 0.09 -19.34
C LYS A 27 5.35 -0.67 -20.53
N ALA A 28 4.55 -1.70 -20.25
CA ALA A 28 3.86 -2.46 -21.29
C ALA A 28 2.85 -1.58 -22.01
N ASP A 29 2.01 -0.86 -21.27
CA ASP A 29 1.01 0.06 -21.84
C ASP A 29 1.65 1.13 -22.74
N GLU A 30 2.73 1.76 -22.29
CA GLU A 30 3.50 2.73 -23.08
C GLU A 30 4.05 2.12 -24.37
N GLN A 31 4.58 0.90 -24.29
CA GLN A 31 5.13 0.19 -25.46
C GLN A 31 4.05 -0.13 -26.51
N PHE A 32 2.82 -0.42 -26.07
CA PHE A 32 1.69 -0.71 -26.96
C PHE A 32 0.89 0.55 -27.33
N GLY A 33 1.22 1.73 -26.78
CA GLY A 33 0.54 2.99 -27.05
C GLY A 33 -0.82 3.12 -26.36
N PHE A 34 -1.05 2.41 -25.26
CA PHE A 34 -2.26 2.52 -24.45
C PHE A 34 -2.21 3.74 -23.53
N SER A 35 -3.39 4.32 -23.28
CA SER A 35 -3.54 5.42 -22.33
C SER A 35 -3.53 4.90 -20.90
N GLN A 36 -2.78 5.56 -20.01
CA GLN A 36 -2.79 5.26 -18.59
C GLN A 36 -4.18 5.54 -17.99
N THR A 37 -4.72 4.56 -17.27
CA THR A 37 -6.00 4.73 -16.56
C THR A 37 -5.78 5.53 -15.28
N PRO A 38 -6.64 6.51 -14.95
CA PRO A 38 -6.56 7.21 -13.67
C PRO A 38 -6.60 6.23 -12.50
N TYR A 39 -5.64 6.34 -11.59
CA TYR A 39 -5.50 5.44 -10.46
C TYR A 39 -5.39 6.21 -9.15
N ARG A 40 -6.09 5.74 -8.11
CA ARG A 40 -6.33 6.51 -6.87
C ARG A 40 -5.80 5.80 -5.62
N PRO A 41 -5.56 6.55 -4.53
CA PRO A 41 -5.07 5.97 -3.26
C PRO A 41 -5.99 4.89 -2.67
N ASP A 42 -7.31 5.08 -2.75
CA ASP A 42 -8.30 4.10 -2.28
C ASP A 42 -8.20 2.78 -3.04
N GLN A 43 -7.90 2.83 -4.33
CA GLN A 43 -7.63 1.64 -5.15
C GLN A 43 -6.33 0.95 -4.73
N ALA A 44 -5.27 1.71 -4.43
CA ALA A 44 -4.02 1.15 -3.91
C ALA A 44 -4.20 0.42 -2.58
N ILE A 45 -5.00 1.00 -1.67
CA ILE A 45 -5.36 0.36 -0.40
C ILE A 45 -6.20 -0.90 -0.63
N SER A 46 -7.18 -0.85 -1.53
CA SER A 46 -8.00 -2.01 -1.89
C SER A 46 -7.16 -3.16 -2.45
N ASP A 47 -6.24 -2.87 -3.37
CA ASP A 47 -5.36 -3.87 -3.98
C ASP A 47 -4.43 -4.51 -2.93
N LEU A 48 -3.94 -3.72 -1.98
CA LEU A 48 -3.15 -4.23 -0.87
C LEU A 48 -3.99 -5.17 0.01
N LEU A 49 -5.20 -4.78 0.40
CA LEU A 49 -6.07 -5.61 1.24
C LEU A 49 -6.45 -6.92 0.54
N ALA A 50 -6.71 -6.88 -0.77
CA ALA A 50 -6.96 -8.08 -1.57
C ALA A 50 -5.73 -9.01 -1.60
N LEU A 51 -4.52 -8.46 -1.82
CA LEU A 51 -3.29 -9.24 -1.75
C LEU A 51 -3.08 -9.88 -0.37
N LEU A 52 -3.36 -9.13 0.71
CA LEU A 52 -3.19 -9.65 2.06
C LEU A 52 -4.19 -10.78 2.36
N ASP A 53 -5.43 -10.68 1.87
CA ASP A 53 -6.43 -11.75 1.96
C ASP A 53 -5.92 -13.03 1.27
N ASP A 54 -5.50 -12.92 0.01
CA ASP A 54 -4.94 -14.03 -0.78
C ASP A 54 -3.72 -14.67 -0.09
N ARG A 55 -2.81 -13.84 0.44
CA ARG A 55 -1.60 -14.32 1.14
C ARG A 55 -1.92 -14.97 2.48
N ILE A 56 -2.93 -14.50 3.21
CA ILE A 56 -3.34 -15.13 4.46
C ILE A 56 -3.98 -16.49 4.18
N GLU A 57 -4.80 -16.61 3.14
CA GLU A 57 -5.40 -17.89 2.73
C GLU A 57 -4.32 -18.89 2.26
N SER A 58 -3.31 -18.42 1.53
CA SER A 58 -2.27 -19.28 0.96
C SER A 58 -1.13 -19.62 1.93
N GLU A 59 -0.69 -18.65 2.75
CA GLU A 59 0.57 -18.71 3.51
C GLU A 59 0.39 -18.41 5.02
N GLY A 60 -0.78 -17.91 5.46
CA GLY A 60 -0.95 -17.16 6.70
C GLY A 60 -0.25 -17.69 7.96
N MET A 61 -0.53 -18.93 8.37
CA MET A 61 0.10 -19.54 9.55
C MET A 61 1.62 -19.79 9.37
N GLN A 62 2.09 -19.95 8.14
CA GLN A 62 3.47 -20.30 7.83
C GLN A 62 4.41 -19.09 7.89
N VAL A 63 3.88 -17.88 7.62
CA VAL A 63 4.65 -16.62 7.65
C VAL A 63 4.53 -15.84 8.96
N GLY A 64 3.79 -16.38 9.95
CA GLY A 64 3.67 -15.81 11.29
C GLY A 64 2.70 -14.63 11.40
N LEU A 65 1.71 -14.53 10.51
CA LEU A 65 0.70 -13.48 10.57
C LEU A 65 -0.31 -13.76 11.71
N PRO A 66 -0.69 -12.73 12.51
CA PRO A 66 -1.72 -12.87 13.53
C PRO A 66 -3.07 -13.31 12.94
N HIS A 67 -3.87 -14.08 13.70
CA HIS A 67 -5.19 -14.54 13.25
C HIS A 67 -6.13 -13.39 12.83
N ASN A 68 -6.07 -12.25 13.51
CA ASN A 68 -6.91 -11.08 13.22
C ASN A 68 -6.21 -10.05 12.32
N PHE A 69 -5.12 -10.43 11.66
CA PHE A 69 -4.26 -9.49 10.94
C PHE A 69 -4.99 -8.73 9.83
N LEU A 70 -5.77 -9.43 8.99
CA LEU A 70 -6.52 -8.78 7.92
C LEU A 70 -7.52 -7.75 8.45
N HIS A 71 -8.26 -8.10 9.50
CA HIS A 71 -9.20 -7.19 10.15
C HIS A 71 -8.48 -5.96 10.73
N GLN A 72 -7.32 -6.17 11.36
CA GLN A 72 -6.50 -5.08 11.89
C GLN A 72 -5.99 -4.14 10.79
N MET A 73 -5.52 -4.72 9.67
CA MET A 73 -5.10 -3.94 8.50
C MET A 73 -6.27 -3.17 7.88
N TRP A 74 -7.44 -3.79 7.78
CA TRP A 74 -8.64 -3.11 7.30
C TRP A 74 -9.01 -1.90 8.17
N SER A 75 -9.06 -2.06 9.50
CA SER A 75 -9.34 -0.95 10.43
C SER A 75 -8.29 0.15 10.30
N LEU A 76 -7.00 -0.22 10.25
CA LEU A 76 -5.91 0.73 10.15
C LEU A 76 -5.96 1.53 8.83
N CYS A 77 -6.17 0.85 7.70
CA CYS A 77 -6.33 1.49 6.41
C CYS A 77 -7.53 2.43 6.38
N ASN A 78 -8.65 2.05 7.00
CA ASN A 78 -9.85 2.89 7.08
C ASN A 78 -9.58 4.15 7.90
N GLU A 79 -8.87 4.04 9.02
CA GLU A 79 -8.48 5.17 9.87
C GLU A 79 -7.48 6.11 9.17
N ALA A 80 -6.50 5.56 8.46
CA ALA A 80 -5.48 6.33 7.76
C ALA A 80 -5.96 6.93 6.42
N SER A 81 -7.09 6.46 5.88
CA SER A 81 -7.53 6.73 4.50
C SER A 81 -7.58 8.22 4.13
N ALA A 82 -8.13 9.06 5.02
CA ALA A 82 -8.25 10.49 4.79
C ALA A 82 -6.88 11.19 4.77
N GLU A 83 -6.02 10.88 5.74
CA GLU A 83 -4.66 11.43 5.85
C GLU A 83 -3.79 11.01 4.65
N ILE A 84 -3.88 9.75 4.25
CA ILE A 84 -3.16 9.22 3.09
C ILE A 84 -3.64 9.92 1.80
N ALA A 85 -4.96 10.07 1.63
CA ALA A 85 -5.51 10.73 0.45
C ALA A 85 -5.05 12.20 0.36
N GLU A 86 -5.04 12.93 1.48
CA GLU A 86 -4.52 14.29 1.55
C GLU A 86 -3.03 14.34 1.20
N ARG A 87 -2.21 13.43 1.77
CA ARG A 87 -0.77 13.38 1.51
C ARG A 87 -0.44 13.07 0.05
N VAL A 88 -1.12 12.08 -0.54
CA VAL A 88 -0.94 11.75 -1.97
C VAL A 88 -1.35 12.93 -2.85
N TRP A 89 -2.45 13.61 -2.50
CA TRP A 89 -2.87 14.81 -3.22
C TRP A 89 -1.85 15.95 -3.11
N LEU A 90 -1.31 16.22 -1.92
CA LEU A 90 -0.29 17.25 -1.71
C LEU A 90 0.99 16.95 -2.50
N GLU A 91 1.48 15.71 -2.45
CA GLU A 91 2.66 15.30 -3.21
C GLU A 91 2.46 15.42 -4.72
N GLY A 92 1.26 15.06 -5.20
CA GLY A 92 0.86 15.18 -6.60
C GLY A 92 0.76 16.61 -7.13
N ASN A 93 0.59 17.60 -6.23
CA ASN A 93 0.45 19.02 -6.60
C ASN A 93 1.70 19.87 -6.31
N ILE A 94 2.58 19.46 -5.40
CA ILE A 94 3.70 20.31 -4.93
C ILE A 94 5.03 20.04 -5.65
N GLY A 95 5.27 18.85 -6.21
CA GLY A 95 6.62 18.53 -6.73
C GLY A 95 6.69 17.61 -7.93
N ASN A 96 5.84 16.59 -8.01
CA ASN A 96 5.79 15.65 -9.13
C ASN A 96 4.32 15.40 -9.41
N HIS A 97 3.84 15.70 -10.62
CA HIS A 97 2.54 15.19 -11.02
C HIS A 97 2.58 13.66 -10.89
N ILE A 98 1.85 13.12 -9.93
CA ILE A 98 1.64 11.67 -9.81
C ILE A 98 0.74 11.30 -10.99
N THR A 99 1.34 10.70 -12.02
CA THR A 99 0.66 10.43 -13.30
C THR A 99 0.44 8.95 -13.55
N SER A 100 1.12 8.08 -12.81
CA SER A 100 1.09 6.62 -13.01
C SER A 100 0.55 5.87 -11.80
N LYS A 101 -0.01 4.68 -12.07
CA LYS A 101 -0.42 3.71 -11.05
C LYS A 101 0.71 3.37 -10.08
N ALA A 102 1.93 3.17 -10.60
CA ALA A 102 3.11 2.85 -9.81
C ALA A 102 3.44 3.97 -8.80
N GLN A 103 3.46 5.22 -9.24
CA GLN A 103 3.72 6.36 -8.36
C GLN A 103 2.62 6.53 -7.30
N THR A 104 1.34 6.40 -7.68
CA THR A 104 0.24 6.46 -6.72
C THR A 104 0.38 5.37 -5.66
N ARG A 105 0.71 4.12 -6.05
CA ARG A 105 0.97 3.02 -5.12
C ARG A 105 2.14 3.33 -4.20
N GLU A 106 3.27 3.77 -4.74
CA GLU A 106 4.47 4.07 -3.97
C GLU A 106 4.22 5.13 -2.89
N VAL A 107 3.61 6.26 -3.26
CA VAL A 107 3.29 7.34 -2.31
C VAL A 107 2.26 6.89 -1.28
N THR A 108 1.23 6.16 -1.71
CA THR A 108 0.19 5.62 -0.82
C THR A 108 0.79 4.66 0.22
N TYR A 109 1.60 3.71 -0.23
CA TYR A 109 2.20 2.70 0.64
C TYR A 109 3.25 3.29 1.58
N ARG A 110 4.05 4.24 1.11
CA ARG A 110 4.96 4.99 1.99
C ARG A 110 4.19 5.74 3.08
N ALA A 111 3.11 6.44 2.72
CA ALA A 111 2.28 7.14 3.69
C ALA A 111 1.64 6.18 4.71
N LEU A 112 1.18 5.00 4.26
CA LEU A 112 0.62 3.98 5.14
C LEU A 112 1.66 3.41 6.11
N ILE A 113 2.87 3.12 5.64
CA ILE A 113 3.98 2.67 6.50
C ILE A 113 4.33 3.73 7.54
N ASP A 114 4.46 5.00 7.13
CA ASP A 114 4.75 6.10 8.05
C ASP A 114 3.69 6.19 9.17
N PHE A 115 2.42 6.01 8.82
CA PHE A 115 1.29 5.99 9.76
C PHE A 115 1.34 4.78 10.72
N ILE A 116 1.68 3.59 10.22
CA ILE A 116 1.86 2.39 11.05
C ILE A 116 3.01 2.58 12.04
N GLU A 117 4.13 3.11 11.56
CA GLU A 117 5.32 3.32 12.36
C GLU A 117 5.15 4.46 13.39
N SER A 118 4.40 5.52 13.07
CA SER A 118 4.10 6.60 14.02
C SER A 118 3.27 6.10 15.19
N ARG A 119 2.19 5.37 14.91
CA ARG A 119 1.35 4.77 15.96
C ARG A 119 2.09 3.77 16.84
N SER A 120 2.98 2.98 16.25
CA SER A 120 3.79 2.02 17.02
C SER A 120 4.71 2.74 18.02
N ARG A 121 5.16 3.95 17.70
CA ARG A 121 5.96 4.79 18.62
C ARG A 121 5.15 5.45 19.71
N GLU A 122 3.88 5.79 19.45
CA GLU A 122 2.99 6.42 20.44
C GLU A 122 2.51 5.44 21.52
N GLU A 123 2.53 4.14 21.24
CA GLU A 123 2.14 3.08 22.18
C GLU A 123 3.29 2.54 23.04
N THR A 124 4.52 3.07 22.90
CA THR A 124 5.73 2.68 23.64
C THR A 124 6.05 3.68 24.74
#